data_AF-A0A928E2D3-F1
#
_entry.id   AF-A0A928E2D3-F1
#
_cell.length_a   1.000
_cell.length_b   1.000
_cell.length_c   1.000
_cell.angle_alpha   90.00
_cell.angle_beta   90.00
_cell.angle_gamma   90.00
#
_symmetry.space_group_name_H-M   'P 1'
#
loop_
_entity.id
_entity.type
_entity.pdbx_description
1 polymer ?
#
loop_
_entity_poly.entity_id
_entity_poly.type
_entity_poly.pdbx_seq_one_letter_code
_entity_poly.pdbx_strand_id
1 'polypeptide(L)'
;MKKIAFLLCMLTTPGFCVQKCIYFDPTVNGSADYSTCPNCDWGVKFDNFFVGGVSGSCTSNGGNRGDIADDLVFDTDNQDNNRFCWCKSVIPAVSKWVLVYEEYSEQDCSYSCVSMCNYFVSDDVTVREAMFSTWSK
;
A
#
# COMPACT_ATOMS: atom_id res chain seq x y z
N MET A 1 -10.01 20.96 9.35
CA MET A 1 -9.34 19.71 9.00
C MET A 1 -7.85 19.99 8.87
N LYS A 2 -7.00 19.42 9.74
CA LYS A 2 -5.53 19.62 9.68
C LYS A 2 -5.01 18.83 8.48
N LYS A 3 -4.42 19.50 7.50
CA LYS A 3 -3.73 18.86 6.38
C LYS A 3 -2.44 18.25 6.92
N ILE A 4 -2.39 16.93 7.10
CA ILE A 4 -1.15 16.25 7.47
C ILE A 4 -0.40 16.01 6.18
N ALA A 5 0.50 16.94 5.87
CA ALA A 5 1.43 16.80 4.76
C ALA A 5 2.68 16.07 5.24
N PHE A 6 3.07 15.01 4.55
CA PHE A 6 4.32 14.30 4.82
C PHE A 6 5.39 14.75 3.82
N LEU A 7 6.58 15.08 4.34
CA LEU A 7 7.73 15.47 3.56
C LEU A 7 8.80 14.38 3.65
N LEU A 8 9.01 13.64 2.57
CA LEU A 8 10.09 12.64 2.46
C LEU A 8 11.22 13.22 1.64
N CYS A 9 12.39 13.42 2.25
CA CYS A 9 13.57 13.92 1.55
C CYS A 9 14.55 12.76 1.32
N MET A 10 14.69 12.31 0.07
CA MET A 10 15.65 11.28 -0.30
C MET A 10 17.01 11.90 -0.65
N LEU A 11 18.10 11.32 -0.13
CA LEU A 11 19.47 11.70 -0.46
C LEU A 11 19.94 10.89 -1.69
N THR A 12 20.18 11.56 -2.81
CA THR A 12 20.71 10.91 -4.01
C THR A 12 22.24 11.04 -4.09
N THR A 13 22.99 10.02 -3.62
CA THR A 13 24.43 9.71 -3.90
C THR A 13 25.51 10.80 -3.65
N PRO A 14 26.79 10.41 -3.40
CA PRO A 14 27.82 11.35 -2.96
C PRO A 14 28.41 12.12 -4.15
N GLY A 15 28.13 13.42 -4.22
CA GLY A 15 28.78 14.32 -5.19
C GLY A 15 28.04 15.64 -5.38
N PHE A 16 26.70 15.61 -5.35
CA PHE A 16 25.85 16.79 -5.37
C PHE A 16 24.56 16.45 -4.61
N CYS A 17 24.38 17.00 -3.41
CA CYS A 17 23.18 16.75 -2.62
C CYS A 17 21.98 17.47 -3.26
N VAL A 18 21.28 16.81 -4.18
CA VAL A 18 19.93 17.22 -4.57
C VAL A 18 18.97 16.62 -3.55
N GLN A 19 18.51 17.45 -2.62
CA GLN A 19 17.48 17.06 -1.66
C GLN A 19 16.13 17.09 -2.39
N LYS A 20 15.66 15.93 -2.88
CA LYS A 20 14.32 15.83 -3.44
C LYS A 20 13.35 15.50 -2.32
N CYS A 21 12.59 16.51 -1.89
CA CYS A 21 11.52 16.33 -0.92
C CYS A 21 10.19 16.10 -1.65
N ILE A 22 9.56 14.95 -1.41
CA ILE A 22 8.22 14.63 -1.91
C ILE A 22 7.22 15.17 -0.90
N TYR A 23 6.39 16.12 -1.33
CA TYR A 23 5.23 16.56 -0.58
C TYR A 23 4.07 15.62 -0.86
N PHE A 24 3.58 14.99 0.20
CA PHE A 24 2.47 14.06 0.13
C PHE A 24 1.21 14.67 0.74
N ASP A 25 0.12 14.69 -0.03
CA ASP A 25 -1.23 15.07 0.43
C ASP A 25 -2.18 13.85 0.28
N PRO A 26 -2.65 13.25 1.38
CA PRO A 26 -3.53 12.09 1.35
C PRO A 26 -4.87 12.37 0.69
N THR A 27 -5.24 13.63 0.47
CA THR A 27 -6.51 13.98 -0.18
C THR A 27 -6.42 13.99 -1.70
N VAL A 28 -5.21 13.90 -2.26
CA VAL A 28 -5.00 13.84 -3.71
C VAL A 28 -5.11 12.39 -4.17
N ASN A 29 -6.01 12.15 -5.12
CA ASN A 29 -6.17 10.84 -5.74
C ASN A 29 -5.03 10.56 -6.73
N GLY A 30 -4.69 9.28 -6.85
CA GLY A 30 -3.75 8.78 -7.83
C GLY A 30 -4.45 8.19 -9.06
N SER A 31 -3.66 7.80 -10.04
CA SER A 31 -4.06 6.99 -11.19
C SER A 31 -3.33 5.67 -11.14
N ALA A 32 -4.06 4.57 -11.32
CA ALA A 32 -3.52 3.22 -11.30
C ALA A 32 -4.06 2.41 -12.48
N ASP A 33 -3.23 1.51 -13.00
CA ASP A 33 -3.67 0.49 -13.95
C ASP A 33 -4.11 -0.75 -13.17
N TYR A 34 -5.40 -1.07 -13.24
CA TYR A 34 -6.05 -2.16 -12.49
C TYR A 34 -5.78 -3.54 -13.11
N SER A 35 -4.51 -3.86 -13.33
CA SER A 35 -4.12 -5.19 -13.75
C SER A 35 -4.41 -6.19 -12.63
N THR A 36 -5.03 -7.31 -12.98
CA THR A 36 -5.19 -8.47 -12.10
C THR A 36 -4.11 -9.47 -12.45
N CYS A 37 -3.24 -9.76 -11.50
CA CYS A 37 -2.33 -10.88 -11.61
C CYS A 37 -1.90 -11.37 -10.23
N PRO A 38 -1.71 -12.69 -10.04
CA PRO A 38 -1.25 -13.22 -8.77
C PRO A 38 0.18 -12.76 -8.49
N ASN A 39 0.44 -12.26 -7.28
CA ASN A 39 1.78 -11.93 -6.76
C ASN A 39 2.54 -10.88 -7.57
N CYS A 40 1.84 -9.98 -8.25
CA CYS A 40 2.45 -8.84 -8.92
C CYS A 40 2.66 -7.66 -7.97
N ASP A 41 3.62 -6.81 -8.32
CA ASP A 41 3.76 -5.51 -7.70
C ASP A 41 2.60 -4.59 -8.13
N TRP A 42 2.12 -3.76 -7.21
CA TRP A 42 1.14 -2.72 -7.49
C TRP A 42 1.82 -1.36 -7.66
N GLY A 43 1.15 -0.44 -8.37
CA GLY A 43 1.72 0.85 -8.72
C GLY A 43 0.67 1.92 -8.96
N VAL A 44 0.82 3.05 -8.27
CA VAL A 44 -0.07 4.22 -8.37
C VAL A 44 0.77 5.45 -8.70
N LYS A 45 0.37 6.16 -9.74
CA LYS A 45 0.95 7.45 -10.13
C LYS A 45 0.13 8.58 -9.51
N PHE A 46 0.79 9.43 -8.75
CA PHE A 46 0.29 10.73 -8.33
C PHE A 46 0.94 11.82 -9.18
N ASP A 47 0.41 13.04 -9.16
CA ASP A 47 0.86 14.14 -10.04
C ASP A 47 2.39 14.29 -10.11
N ASN A 48 3.06 14.23 -8.95
CA ASN A 48 4.49 14.53 -8.83
C ASN A 48 5.36 13.32 -8.47
N PHE A 49 4.79 12.14 -8.24
CA PHE A 49 5.54 10.97 -7.77
C PHE A 49 4.78 9.67 -8.04
N PHE A 50 5.50 8.56 -7.96
CA PHE A 50 4.97 7.22 -8.09
C PHE A 50 5.08 6.51 -6.73
N VAL A 51 4.03 5.79 -6.35
CA VAL A 51 4.02 4.87 -5.22
C VAL A 51 3.89 3.46 -5.77
N GLY A 52 4.82 2.60 -5.40
CA GLY A 52 4.78 1.20 -5.77
C GLY A 52 5.00 0.31 -4.56
N GLY A 53 4.55 -0.93 -4.65
CA GLY A 53 4.57 -1.83 -3.51
C GLY A 53 4.26 -3.27 -3.85
N VAL A 54 4.25 -4.08 -2.81
CA VAL A 54 3.90 -5.48 -2.84
C VAL A 54 2.54 -5.69 -2.18
N SER A 55 1.77 -6.67 -2.67
CA SER A 55 0.60 -7.18 -1.97
C SER A 55 0.99 -8.36 -1.10
N GLY A 56 0.62 -8.30 0.18
CA GLY A 56 0.58 -9.45 1.08
C GLY A 56 -0.69 -10.20 0.74
N SER A 57 -0.62 -11.00 -0.32
CA SER A 57 -1.75 -11.77 -0.80
C SER A 57 -2.21 -12.70 0.33
N CYS A 58 -3.42 -12.47 0.82
CA CYS A 58 -4.26 -13.54 1.37
C CYS A 58 -3.76 -14.04 2.71
N THR A 59 -4.00 -13.20 3.72
CA THR A 59 -3.61 -13.46 5.12
C THR A 59 -4.85 -13.75 5.95
N SER A 60 -4.69 -14.30 7.14
CA SER A 60 -5.79 -14.49 8.10
C SER A 60 -5.99 -13.32 9.06
N ASN A 61 -5.12 -12.31 9.01
CA ASN A 61 -5.22 -11.09 9.79
C ASN A 61 -6.39 -10.23 9.29
N GLY A 62 -7.54 -10.37 9.94
CA GLY A 62 -8.67 -9.49 9.75
C GLY A 62 -8.49 -8.12 10.39
N GLY A 63 -9.41 -7.21 10.07
CA GLY A 63 -9.43 -5.85 10.59
C GLY A 63 -10.35 -4.95 9.78
N ASN A 64 -10.23 -3.66 10.00
CA ASN A 64 -10.87 -2.63 9.20
C ASN A 64 -9.90 -2.09 8.14
N ARG A 65 -10.45 -1.62 7.01
CA ARG A 65 -9.65 -0.95 5.98
C ARG A 65 -8.86 0.21 6.59
N GLY A 66 -7.56 0.26 6.30
CA GLY A 66 -6.63 1.24 6.87
C GLY A 66 -5.93 0.78 8.15
N ASP A 67 -6.29 -0.38 8.72
CA ASP A 67 -5.54 -0.97 9.81
C ASP A 67 -4.11 -1.30 9.36
N ILE A 68 -3.16 -1.18 10.30
CA ILE A 68 -1.73 -1.36 10.05
C ILE A 68 -1.17 -2.59 10.79
N ALA A 69 -0.26 -3.31 10.15
CA ALA A 69 0.43 -4.46 10.73
C ALA A 69 1.93 -4.44 10.40
N ASP A 70 2.74 -4.89 11.35
CA ASP A 70 4.19 -5.09 11.14
C ASP A 70 4.45 -6.39 10.36
N ASP A 71 3.70 -7.45 10.70
CA ASP A 71 3.81 -8.78 10.13
C ASP A 71 2.43 -9.34 9.76
N LEU A 72 2.43 -10.27 8.82
CA LEU A 72 1.24 -10.98 8.35
C LEU A 72 1.27 -12.43 8.81
N VAL A 73 0.10 -12.96 9.14
CA VAL A 73 -0.15 -14.32 9.62
C VAL A 73 -0.99 -15.05 8.58
N PHE A 74 -0.72 -16.34 8.44
CA PHE A 74 -1.43 -17.23 7.53
C PHE A 74 -1.99 -18.38 8.34
N ASP A 75 -3.27 -18.67 8.12
CA ASP A 75 -3.90 -19.88 8.63
C ASP A 75 -3.48 -21.06 7.74
N THR A 76 -2.71 -21.99 8.31
CA THR A 76 -2.24 -23.18 7.60
C THR A 76 -3.22 -24.35 7.69
N ASP A 77 -4.18 -24.30 8.61
CA ASP A 77 -5.14 -25.36 8.88
C ASP A 77 -6.43 -25.16 8.07
N ASN A 78 -6.78 -23.90 7.78
CA ASN A 78 -7.90 -23.54 6.93
C ASN A 78 -7.56 -22.36 6.00
N GLN A 79 -7.21 -22.69 4.76
CA GLN A 79 -6.84 -21.70 3.75
C GLN A 79 -7.98 -20.71 3.43
N ASP A 80 -9.25 -21.07 3.62
CA ASP A 80 -10.36 -20.14 3.36
C ASP A 80 -10.37 -18.92 4.30
N ASN A 81 -9.65 -19.00 5.44
CA ASN A 81 -9.47 -17.87 6.34
C ASN A 81 -8.45 -16.85 5.82
N ASN A 82 -7.61 -17.23 4.85
CA ASN A 82 -6.57 -16.39 4.26
C ASN A 82 -7.14 -15.45 3.20
N ARG A 83 -8.15 -14.65 3.53
CA ARG A 83 -8.91 -13.84 2.55
C ARG A 83 -8.70 -12.32 2.70
N PHE A 84 -7.77 -11.91 3.57
CA PHE A 84 -7.50 -10.50 3.84
C PHE A 84 -6.34 -9.98 3.01
N CYS A 85 -6.60 -8.88 2.29
CA CYS A 85 -5.68 -8.22 1.38
C CYS A 85 -4.94 -7.08 2.05
N TRP A 86 -3.62 -7.25 2.18
CA TRP A 86 -2.72 -6.25 2.74
C TRP A 86 -1.79 -5.69 1.68
N CYS A 87 -1.51 -4.39 1.74
CA CYS A 87 -0.62 -3.71 0.82
C CYS A 87 0.51 -3.05 1.57
N LYS A 88 1.72 -3.10 1.01
CA LYS A 88 2.90 -2.44 1.56
C LYS A 88 3.61 -1.69 0.46
N SER A 89 3.80 -0.40 0.64
CA SER A 89 4.62 0.40 -0.28
C SER A 89 6.10 0.09 -0.04
N VAL A 90 6.87 0.08 -1.13
CA VAL A 90 8.33 -0.04 -1.13
C VAL A 90 9.00 1.09 -1.92
N ILE A 91 8.22 1.83 -2.72
CA ILE A 91 8.63 3.03 -3.44
C ILE A 91 7.60 4.13 -3.12
N PRO A 92 8.03 5.37 -2.80
CA PRO A 92 9.41 5.80 -2.60
C PRO A 92 10.02 5.36 -1.26
N ALA A 93 9.20 4.92 -0.31
CA ALA A 93 9.62 4.50 1.01
C ALA A 93 8.86 3.24 1.43
N VAL A 94 9.46 2.48 2.33
CA VAL A 94 8.83 1.26 2.87
C VAL A 94 7.82 1.66 3.94
N SER A 95 6.56 1.26 3.80
CA SER A 95 5.52 1.41 4.83
C SER A 95 5.38 0.15 5.69
N LYS A 96 4.54 0.21 6.73
CA LYS A 96 3.93 -0.98 7.31
C LYS A 96 2.94 -1.62 6.31
N TRP A 97 2.46 -2.82 6.62
CA TRP A 97 1.32 -3.41 5.91
C TRP A 97 0.05 -2.64 6.25
N VAL A 98 -0.80 -2.40 5.25
CA VAL A 98 -2.09 -1.73 5.40
C VAL A 98 -3.19 -2.61 4.83
N LEU A 99 -4.22 -2.89 5.61
CA LEU A 99 -5.37 -3.68 5.17
C LEU A 99 -6.20 -2.85 4.19
N VAL A 100 -6.44 -3.38 3.00
CA VAL A 100 -7.24 -2.68 1.98
C VAL A 100 -8.60 -3.32 1.74
N TYR A 101 -8.69 -4.64 1.83
CA TYR A 101 -9.88 -5.37 1.46
C TYR A 101 -9.96 -6.76 2.11
N GLU A 102 -11.19 -7.27 2.24
CA GLU A 102 -11.48 -8.65 2.62
C GLU A 102 -12.24 -9.28 1.45
N GLU A 103 -11.78 -10.42 0.98
CA GLU A 103 -12.44 -11.20 -0.07
C GLU A 103 -13.26 -12.35 0.52
N TYR A 104 -14.02 -13.03 -0.34
CA TYR A 104 -14.84 -14.19 0.08
C TYR A 104 -13.99 -15.44 0.32
N SER A 105 -12.86 -15.58 -0.37
CA SER A 105 -11.97 -16.74 -0.32
C SER A 105 -10.50 -16.34 -0.53
N GLU A 106 -9.57 -17.24 -0.20
CA GLU A 106 -8.15 -17.09 -0.53
C GLU A 106 -7.92 -17.02 -2.05
N GLN A 107 -8.68 -17.80 -2.83
CA GLN A 107 -8.52 -17.84 -4.27
C GLN A 107 -8.91 -16.49 -4.91
N ASP A 108 -10.04 -15.91 -4.48
CA ASP A 108 -10.49 -14.59 -4.95
C ASP A 108 -9.46 -13.53 -4.57
N CYS A 109 -9.00 -13.58 -3.33
CA CYS A 109 -7.93 -12.74 -2.84
C CYS A 109 -6.67 -12.83 -3.70
N SER A 110 -6.19 -14.03 -4.03
CA SER A 110 -4.94 -14.17 -4.76
C SER A 110 -5.03 -13.56 -6.17
N TYR A 111 -6.24 -13.46 -6.72
CA TYR A 111 -6.49 -12.90 -8.05
C TYR A 111 -6.68 -11.38 -8.03
N SER A 112 -7.35 -10.85 -7.00
CA SER A 112 -7.80 -9.45 -6.95
C SER A 112 -6.90 -8.54 -6.13
N CYS A 113 -6.05 -9.07 -5.23
CA CYS A 113 -5.37 -8.26 -4.20
C CYS A 113 -4.57 -7.10 -4.77
N VAL A 114 -3.84 -7.33 -5.86
CA VAL A 114 -3.05 -6.31 -6.56
C VAL A 114 -3.94 -5.20 -7.10
N SER A 115 -5.07 -5.57 -7.71
CA SER A 115 -6.08 -4.62 -8.19
C SER A 115 -6.67 -3.81 -7.04
N MET A 116 -6.93 -4.44 -5.90
CA MET A 116 -7.41 -3.75 -4.69
C MET A 116 -6.35 -2.80 -4.11
N CYS A 117 -5.07 -3.17 -4.09
CA CYS A 117 -4.00 -2.26 -3.71
C CYS A 117 -3.95 -1.04 -4.63
N ASN A 118 -4.00 -1.25 -5.95
CA ASN A 118 -4.05 -0.17 -6.95
C ASN A 118 -5.24 0.77 -6.70
N TYR A 119 -6.44 0.20 -6.54
CA TYR A 119 -7.67 0.95 -6.31
C TYR A 119 -7.65 1.75 -5.02
N PHE A 120 -7.49 1.10 -3.87
CA PHE A 120 -7.60 1.77 -2.59
C PHE A 120 -6.45 2.73 -2.32
N VAL A 121 -5.22 2.43 -2.76
CA VAL A 121 -4.13 3.42 -2.65
C VAL A 121 -4.39 4.63 -3.54
N SER A 122 -5.00 4.44 -4.72
CA SER A 122 -5.32 5.56 -5.63
C SER A 122 -6.50 6.42 -5.17
N ASP A 123 -7.50 5.87 -4.48
CA ASP A 123 -8.78 6.55 -4.24
C ASP A 123 -9.18 6.70 -2.76
N ASP A 124 -8.68 5.86 -1.85
CA ASP A 124 -9.07 5.89 -0.43
C ASP A 124 -8.06 6.67 0.44
N VAL A 125 -8.52 7.80 0.97
CA VAL A 125 -7.74 8.67 1.87
C VAL A 125 -7.28 7.94 3.14
N THR A 126 -8.09 7.04 3.69
CA THR A 126 -7.78 6.31 4.94
C THR A 126 -6.60 5.38 4.72
N VAL A 127 -6.62 4.66 3.59
CA VAL A 127 -5.52 3.77 3.20
C VAL A 127 -4.24 4.55 2.95
N ARG A 128 -4.34 5.69 2.26
CA ARG A 128 -3.19 6.58 2.03
C ARG A 128 -2.62 7.12 3.34
N GLU A 129 -3.45 7.64 4.24
CA GLU A 129 -2.98 8.15 5.54
C GLU A 129 -2.29 7.07 6.37
N ALA A 130 -2.88 5.88 6.44
CA ALA A 130 -2.28 4.73 7.14
C ALA A 130 -0.93 4.32 6.52
N MET A 131 -0.87 4.24 5.19
CA MET A 131 0.35 3.84 4.49
C MET A 131 1.47 4.85 4.65
N PHE A 132 1.19 6.13 4.41
CA PHE A 132 2.23 7.15 4.30
C PHE A 132 2.70 7.69 5.64
N SER A 133 1.86 7.61 6.68
CA SER A 133 2.28 7.93 8.06
C SER A 133 3.29 6.93 8.63
N THR A 134 3.40 5.74 8.04
CA THR A 134 4.32 4.67 8.47
C THR A 134 5.55 4.55 7.57
N TRP A 135 5.72 5.44 6.60
CA TRP A 135 6.92 5.45 5.76
C TRP A 135 8.19 5.59 6.60
N SER A 136 9.10 4.65 6.39
CA SER A 136 10.46 4.70 6.93
C SER A 136 11.12 6.02 6.52
N LYS A 137 11.74 6.67 7.51
CA LYS A 137 12.48 7.92 7.34
C LYS A 137 13.89 7.66 6.86
#